data_AF-A0A222P0F1-F1
#
_entry.id   AF-A0A222P0F1-F1
#
_cell.length_a   1.000
_cell.length_b   1.000
_cell.length_c   1.000
_cell.angle_alpha   90.00
_cell.angle_beta   90.00
_cell.angle_gamma   90.00
#
_symmetry.space_group_name_H-M   'P 1'
#
loop_
_entity.id
_entity.type
_entity.pdbx_description
1 polymer ?
#
loop_
_entity_poly.entity_id
_entity_poly.type
_entity_poly.pdbx_seq_one_letter_code
_entity_poly.pdbx_strand_id
1 'polypeptide(L)'
;MKSTVVSIPSSKIKQIEIELVNDLAQIERDYSNLFEQIKELETLLLFIRELDKNPQKKEEMRLEQQALQQKASTEEKLTAQEEQRLSFLKKLELGNYSTQIDKLAIEFGDKVITSFSLMQLKAKAIGMEIEKLPDFIKTEDLKIITQVIGASLHMIVPSDIWLRRLLGVKADTSSQKLKAKLQEFVQTEIETRVDKGQLLPALSRFEKDILKEFNAYSRELKLANNLIKSFEKYSDAAGNRFQVAVHNVLNQLSILSKTLVAKEESRFQKSDAYKKISGERDKRAALIAHIGKFEELLPVEERLQFIERILNSQKSAKFTGENAEDQRKQHKEDKKTFAPLFKNKQFIRELSELHKAFKAVQSARVAYLKAEEKADKPEEKADKLSRKRAIEEKKVDYGCIRDKRIKTRALVTDFFSKPSADKRSVQEDNTVDSSQKSSRKRPVEETPAEQKENHHIGRKRVKVRPAIFFEPPSEKKPEHDVDVASNPRFK
;
A
#
# COMPACT_ATOMS: atom_id res chain seq x y z
N MET A 1 9.54 -19.73 -17.83
CA MET A 1 10.73 -19.02 -17.31
C MET A 1 11.08 -19.61 -15.96
N LYS A 2 12.34 -20.01 -15.72
CA LYS A 2 12.76 -20.43 -14.37
C LYS A 2 12.92 -19.17 -13.51
N SER A 3 12.11 -19.03 -12.46
CA SER A 3 12.25 -17.94 -11.50
C SER A 3 13.53 -18.16 -10.70
N THR A 4 14.49 -17.25 -10.83
CA THR A 4 15.69 -17.24 -9.98
C THR A 4 15.28 -16.74 -8.60
N VAL A 5 14.77 -17.65 -7.76
CA VAL A 5 14.46 -17.33 -6.36
C VAL A 5 15.77 -16.99 -5.66
N VAL A 6 16.00 -15.70 -5.43
CA VAL A 6 17.18 -15.21 -4.71
C VAL A 6 17.02 -15.64 -3.26
N SER A 7 17.77 -16.67 -2.86
CA SER A 7 17.74 -17.19 -1.49
C SER A 7 18.16 -16.10 -0.50
N ILE A 8 17.25 -15.74 0.42
CA ILE A 8 17.53 -14.76 1.47
C ILE A 8 18.41 -15.44 2.53
N PRO A 9 19.57 -14.85 2.92
CA PRO A 9 20.39 -15.42 3.97
C PRO A 9 19.63 -15.59 5.29
N SER A 10 19.82 -16.72 5.97
CA SER A 10 19.13 -17.03 7.24
C SER A 10 19.33 -15.96 8.32
N SER A 11 20.49 -15.28 8.33
CA SER A 11 20.73 -14.13 9.22
C SER A 11 19.80 -12.94 8.95
N LYS A 12 19.47 -12.65 7.69
CA LYS A 12 18.52 -11.60 7.32
C LYS A 12 17.09 -11.99 7.67
N ILE A 13 16.73 -13.26 7.51
CA ILE A 13 15.40 -13.76 7.92
C ILE A 13 15.21 -13.52 9.42
N LYS A 14 16.16 -13.96 10.26
CA LYS A 14 16.11 -13.73 11.72
C LYS A 14 16.09 -12.25 12.12
N GLN A 15 16.83 -11.40 11.41
CA GLN A 15 16.77 -9.96 11.66
C GLN A 15 15.35 -9.42 11.39
N ILE A 16 14.74 -9.81 10.25
CA ILE A 16 13.38 -9.39 9.90
C ILE A 16 12.37 -9.96 10.91
N GLU A 17 12.51 -11.21 11.37
CA GLU A 17 11.67 -11.78 12.44
C GLU A 17 11.73 -10.95 13.73
N ILE A 18 12.92 -10.50 14.15
CA ILE A 18 13.09 -9.62 15.32
C ILE A 18 12.45 -8.24 15.07
N GLU A 19 12.64 -7.66 13.88
CA GLU A 19 12.00 -6.40 13.50
C GLU A 19 10.48 -6.50 13.52
N LEU A 20 9.89 -7.61 13.04
CA LEU A 20 8.44 -7.84 13.06
C LEU A 20 7.88 -7.91 14.48
N VAL A 21 8.59 -8.52 15.43
CA VAL A 21 8.19 -8.56 16.85
C VAL A 21 8.25 -7.17 17.47
N ASN A 22 9.30 -6.40 17.18
CA ASN A 22 9.45 -5.03 17.68
C ASN A 22 8.40 -4.07 17.08
N ASP A 23 8.15 -4.17 15.77
CA ASP A 23 7.11 -3.41 15.07
C ASP A 23 5.72 -3.71 15.69
N LEU A 24 5.40 -4.99 15.94
CA LEU A 24 4.15 -5.41 16.57
C LEU A 24 3.98 -4.84 17.99
N ALA A 25 5.03 -4.92 18.83
CA ALA A 25 5.02 -4.39 20.20
C ALA A 25 5.01 -2.84 20.26
N GLN A 26 5.41 -2.16 19.18
CA GLN A 26 5.21 -0.72 19.03
C GLN A 26 3.76 -0.41 18.64
N ILE A 27 3.20 -1.12 17.66
CA ILE A 27 1.80 -0.99 17.24
C ILE A 27 0.84 -1.24 18.41
N GLU A 28 1.10 -2.22 19.28
CA GLU A 28 0.28 -2.50 20.47
C GLU A 28 0.25 -1.32 21.46
N ARG A 29 1.42 -0.69 21.70
CA ARG A 29 1.53 0.48 22.58
C ARG A 29 0.85 1.72 21.98
N ASP A 30 1.09 1.98 20.70
CA ASP A 30 0.46 3.12 20.01
C ASP A 30 -1.06 2.94 19.91
N TYR A 31 -1.52 1.73 19.61
CA TYR A 31 -2.95 1.37 19.61
C TYR A 31 -3.59 1.61 20.98
N SER A 32 -2.98 1.09 22.04
CA SER A 32 -3.50 1.25 23.41
C SER A 32 -3.59 2.73 23.82
N ASN A 33 -2.52 3.50 23.57
CA ASN A 33 -2.46 4.93 23.90
C ASN A 33 -3.48 5.77 23.12
N LEU A 34 -3.69 5.46 21.83
CA LEU A 34 -4.68 6.16 21.00
C LEU A 34 -6.11 5.73 21.35
N PHE A 35 -6.33 4.46 21.65
CA PHE A 35 -7.68 3.95 21.93
C PHE A 35 -8.24 4.47 23.25
N GLU A 36 -7.43 4.67 24.29
CA GLU A 36 -7.90 5.34 25.52
C GLU A 36 -8.29 6.81 25.27
N GLN A 37 -7.56 7.55 24.42
CA GLN A 37 -7.95 8.90 24.01
C GLN A 37 -9.28 8.90 23.23
N ILE A 38 -9.49 7.88 22.38
CA ILE A 38 -10.73 7.70 21.63
C ILE A 38 -11.92 7.39 22.56
N LYS A 39 -11.74 6.60 23.63
CA LYS A 39 -12.77 6.35 24.65
C LYS A 39 -13.12 7.59 25.47
N GLU A 40 -12.10 8.37 25.86
CA GLU A 40 -12.33 9.64 26.57
C GLU A 40 -13.19 10.56 25.69
N LEU A 41 -12.84 10.65 24.40
CA LEU A 41 -13.57 11.44 23.41
C LEU A 41 -14.98 10.89 23.12
N GLU A 42 -15.17 9.57 23.05
CA GLU A 42 -16.48 8.93 22.95
C GLU A 42 -17.38 9.36 24.13
N THR A 43 -16.85 9.27 25.34
CA THR A 43 -17.56 9.64 26.57
C THR A 43 -17.99 11.11 26.55
N LEU A 44 -17.08 12.01 26.13
CA LEU A 44 -17.38 13.44 25.98
C LEU A 44 -18.43 13.70 24.90
N LEU A 45 -18.33 13.05 23.73
CA LEU A 45 -19.30 13.20 22.63
C LEU A 45 -20.69 12.67 22.99
N LEU A 46 -20.79 11.55 23.71
CA LEU A 46 -22.05 11.04 24.24
C LEU A 46 -22.68 12.03 25.22
N PHE A 47 -21.89 12.58 26.16
CA PHE A 47 -22.37 13.57 27.11
C PHE A 47 -22.85 14.87 26.42
N ILE A 48 -22.11 15.37 25.42
CA ILE A 48 -22.54 16.52 24.61
C ILE A 48 -23.88 16.25 23.91
N ARG A 49 -24.05 15.06 23.30
CA ARG A 49 -25.32 14.65 22.67
C ARG A 49 -26.47 14.52 23.66
N GLU A 50 -26.22 14.30 24.94
CA GLU A 50 -27.26 14.34 26.00
C GLU A 50 -27.61 15.78 26.39
N LEU A 51 -26.63 16.67 26.52
CA LEU A 51 -26.83 18.09 26.82
C LEU A 51 -27.57 18.82 25.70
N ASP A 52 -27.28 18.49 24.44
CA ASP A 52 -28.00 19.07 23.30
C ASP A 52 -29.48 18.64 23.25
N LYS A 53 -29.84 17.52 23.91
CA LYS A 53 -31.23 17.10 24.12
C LYS A 53 -31.86 17.72 25.37
N ASN A 54 -31.06 18.30 26.29
CA ASN A 54 -31.52 18.90 27.54
C ASN A 54 -30.90 20.30 27.73
N PRO A 55 -31.49 21.35 27.10
CA PRO A 55 -30.93 22.70 27.15
C PRO A 55 -30.92 23.31 28.56
N GLN A 56 -31.80 22.87 29.47
CA GLN A 56 -31.78 23.33 30.87
C GLN A 56 -30.51 22.86 31.58
N LYS A 57 -30.21 21.55 31.52
CA LYS A 57 -28.98 20.96 32.08
C LYS A 57 -27.70 21.55 31.44
N LYS A 58 -27.78 21.92 30.16
CA LYS A 58 -26.67 22.60 29.45
C LYS A 58 -26.38 23.98 30.03
N GLU A 59 -27.40 24.76 30.35
CA GLU A 59 -27.24 26.08 30.98
C GLU A 59 -26.84 25.98 32.45
N GLU A 60 -27.39 25.02 33.21
CA GLU A 60 -26.96 24.73 34.60
C GLU A 60 -25.45 24.49 34.71
N MET A 61 -24.88 23.66 33.83
CA MET A 61 -23.43 23.42 33.83
C MET A 61 -22.62 24.63 33.38
N ARG A 62 -23.16 25.49 32.52
CA ARG A 62 -22.50 26.73 32.12
C ARG A 62 -22.40 27.70 33.29
N LEU A 63 -23.44 27.78 34.11
CA LEU A 63 -23.46 28.52 35.37
C LEU A 63 -22.51 27.91 36.41
N GLU A 64 -22.48 26.57 36.53
CA GLU A 64 -21.51 25.83 37.37
C GLU A 64 -20.07 26.18 36.97
N GLN A 65 -19.77 26.17 35.66
CA GLN A 65 -18.46 26.52 35.12
C GLN A 65 -18.07 27.97 35.42
N GLN A 66 -18.98 28.92 35.23
CA GLN A 66 -18.74 30.33 35.57
C GLN A 66 -18.46 30.52 37.06
N ALA A 67 -19.23 29.88 37.94
CA ALA A 67 -19.02 29.95 39.39
C ALA A 67 -17.66 29.38 39.82
N LEU A 68 -17.26 28.22 39.27
CA LEU A 68 -15.95 27.61 39.54
C LEU A 68 -14.78 28.42 38.98
N GLN A 69 -14.95 29.07 37.82
CA GLN A 69 -13.96 30.01 37.28
C GLN A 69 -13.83 31.27 38.14
N GLN A 70 -14.94 31.82 38.63
CA GLN A 70 -14.94 32.97 39.53
C GLN A 70 -14.20 32.66 40.83
N LYS A 71 -14.54 31.54 41.52
CA LYS A 71 -13.81 31.07 42.71
C LYS A 71 -12.30 30.95 42.47
N ALA A 72 -11.90 30.33 41.37
CA ALA A 72 -10.48 30.20 41.00
C ALA A 72 -9.79 31.55 40.75
N SER A 73 -10.53 32.57 40.31
CA SER A 73 -10.00 33.92 40.07
C SER A 73 -9.92 34.81 41.32
N THR A 74 -10.67 34.49 42.38
CA THR A 74 -10.70 35.23 43.65
C THR A 74 -9.76 34.65 44.72
N GLU A 75 -8.75 33.88 44.29
CA GLU A 75 -7.77 33.18 45.16
C GLU A 75 -8.38 32.20 46.20
N GLU A 76 -9.66 31.85 46.07
CA GLU A 76 -10.23 30.75 46.86
C GLU A 76 -9.62 29.42 46.40
N LYS A 77 -9.08 28.64 47.35
CA LYS A 77 -8.59 27.29 47.05
C LYS A 77 -9.76 26.40 46.68
N LEU A 78 -9.88 26.07 45.39
CA LEU A 78 -10.73 24.99 44.92
C LEU A 78 -10.34 23.69 45.64
N THR A 79 -11.34 22.88 45.98
CA THR A 79 -11.11 21.48 46.36
C THR A 79 -10.64 20.68 45.14
N ALA A 80 -9.91 19.58 45.35
CA ALA A 80 -9.48 18.70 44.25
C ALA A 80 -10.65 18.17 43.40
N GLN A 81 -11.84 18.03 44.00
CA GLN A 81 -13.07 17.67 43.30
C GLN A 81 -13.58 18.83 42.41
N GLU A 82 -13.55 20.07 42.89
CA GLU A 82 -13.89 21.27 42.09
C GLU A 82 -12.86 21.53 40.98
N GLU A 83 -11.57 21.30 41.22
CA GLU A 83 -10.53 21.36 40.17
C GLU A 83 -10.78 20.32 39.07
N GLN A 84 -11.04 19.06 39.45
CA GLN A 84 -11.37 18.00 38.51
C GLN A 84 -12.66 18.33 37.73
N ARG A 85 -13.68 18.84 38.41
CA ARG A 85 -14.96 19.26 37.81
C ARG A 85 -14.79 20.42 36.83
N LEU A 86 -14.04 21.46 37.21
CA LEU A 86 -13.71 22.58 36.34
C LEU A 86 -12.87 22.14 35.14
N SER A 87 -11.95 21.17 35.30
CA SER A 87 -11.18 20.60 34.19
C SER A 87 -12.06 19.87 33.17
N PHE A 88 -13.08 19.14 33.64
CA PHE A 88 -14.06 18.45 32.79
C PHE A 88 -14.97 19.43 32.06
N LEU A 89 -15.48 20.45 32.74
CA LEU A 89 -16.29 21.51 32.13
C LEU A 89 -15.49 22.33 31.10
N LYS A 90 -14.21 22.62 31.37
CA LYS A 90 -13.30 23.22 30.38
C LYS A 90 -13.05 22.32 29.17
N LYS A 91 -12.97 20.99 29.35
CA LYS A 91 -12.88 20.06 28.21
C LYS A 91 -14.14 20.15 27.34
N LEU A 92 -15.34 20.21 27.95
CA LEU A 92 -16.62 20.29 27.24
C LEU A 92 -16.79 21.58 26.40
N GLU A 93 -16.27 22.72 26.86
CA GLU A 93 -16.32 23.97 26.10
C GLU A 93 -15.30 24.06 24.94
N LEU A 94 -14.33 23.14 24.83
CA LEU A 94 -13.35 23.16 23.74
C LEU A 94 -14.00 22.79 22.40
N GLY A 95 -14.49 23.80 21.67
CA GLY A 95 -15.02 23.72 20.31
C GLY A 95 -14.04 23.23 19.22
N ASN A 96 -12.93 22.60 19.61
CA ASN A 96 -11.90 22.00 18.75
C ASN A 96 -12.00 20.47 18.67
N TYR A 97 -13.13 19.88 19.06
CA TYR A 97 -13.37 18.43 18.93
C TYR A 97 -13.14 17.91 17.51
N SER A 98 -13.55 18.65 16.47
CA SER A 98 -13.22 18.26 15.07
C SER A 98 -11.70 18.11 14.90
N THR A 99 -10.93 19.13 15.30
CA THR A 99 -9.46 19.12 15.20
C THR A 99 -8.81 18.00 16.02
N GLN A 100 -9.39 17.62 17.16
CA GLN A 100 -8.94 16.47 17.96
C GLN A 100 -9.26 15.15 17.25
N ILE A 101 -10.47 14.98 16.71
CA ILE A 101 -10.88 13.81 15.92
C ILE A 101 -9.99 13.67 14.68
N ASP A 102 -9.76 14.75 13.95
CA ASP A 102 -8.92 14.78 12.74
C ASP A 102 -7.47 14.42 13.05
N LYS A 103 -6.92 14.95 14.16
CA LYS A 103 -5.57 14.59 14.62
C LYS A 103 -5.48 13.12 15.03
N LEU A 104 -6.46 12.61 15.78
CA LEU A 104 -6.51 11.19 16.16
C LEU A 104 -6.70 10.29 14.92
N ALA A 105 -7.43 10.73 13.90
CA ALA A 105 -7.60 10.01 12.64
C ALA A 105 -6.25 9.83 11.92
N ILE A 106 -5.47 10.91 11.82
CA ILE A 106 -4.13 10.91 11.23
C ILE A 106 -3.19 10.02 12.05
N GLU A 107 -3.11 10.22 13.37
CA GLU A 107 -2.22 9.44 14.22
C GLU A 107 -2.56 7.94 14.23
N PHE A 108 -3.84 7.57 14.23
CA PHE A 108 -4.27 6.17 14.11
C PHE A 108 -3.95 5.57 12.73
N GLY A 109 -4.17 6.35 11.67
CA GLY A 109 -3.82 5.97 10.30
C GLY A 109 -2.34 5.70 10.11
N ASP A 110 -1.48 6.57 10.65
CA ASP A 110 -0.03 6.46 10.51
C ASP A 110 0.55 5.40 11.46
N LYS A 111 0.31 5.52 12.76
CA LYS A 111 0.95 4.68 13.79
C LYS A 111 0.41 3.26 13.83
N VAL A 112 -0.87 3.04 13.49
CA VAL A 112 -1.51 1.72 13.56
C VAL A 112 -1.74 1.12 12.17
N ILE A 113 -2.56 1.74 11.32
CA ILE A 113 -2.95 1.14 10.02
C ILE A 113 -1.75 1.01 9.08
N THR A 114 -0.99 2.08 8.91
CA THR A 114 0.15 2.15 7.98
C THR A 114 1.32 1.32 8.51
N SER A 115 1.68 1.45 9.79
CA SER A 115 2.70 0.61 10.43
C SER A 115 2.39 -0.90 10.32
N PHE A 116 1.15 -1.31 10.58
CA PHE A 116 0.73 -2.71 10.38
C PHE A 116 0.88 -3.14 8.91
N SER A 117 0.46 -2.30 7.97
CA SER A 117 0.58 -2.58 6.54
C SER A 117 2.04 -2.72 6.07
N LEU A 118 2.96 -1.92 6.63
CA LEU A 118 4.40 -2.03 6.39
C LEU A 118 4.98 -3.32 6.99
N MET A 119 4.56 -3.69 8.21
CA MET A 119 4.93 -4.94 8.87
C MET A 119 4.49 -6.16 8.03
N GLN A 120 3.29 -6.14 7.45
CA GLN A 120 2.82 -7.19 6.53
C GLN A 120 3.69 -7.30 5.26
N LEU A 121 4.19 -6.17 4.73
CA LEU A 121 5.11 -6.18 3.58
C LEU A 121 6.48 -6.77 3.95
N LYS A 122 7.04 -6.42 5.13
CA LYS A 122 8.27 -7.03 5.65
C LYS A 122 8.13 -8.54 5.80
N ALA A 123 7.02 -9.01 6.41
CA ALA A 123 6.73 -10.43 6.59
C ALA A 123 6.62 -11.17 5.24
N LYS A 124 5.91 -10.58 4.27
CA LYS A 124 5.77 -11.17 2.93
C LYS A 124 7.12 -11.28 2.20
N ALA A 125 8.06 -10.38 2.45
CA ALA A 125 9.40 -10.44 1.86
C ALA A 125 10.21 -11.68 2.31
N ILE A 126 9.93 -12.25 3.48
CA ILE A 126 10.54 -13.50 3.98
C ILE A 126 9.63 -14.73 3.82
N GLY A 127 8.51 -14.61 3.10
CA GLY A 127 7.57 -15.71 2.84
C GLY A 127 6.55 -15.97 3.94
N MET A 128 6.41 -15.08 4.92
CA MET A 128 5.35 -15.12 5.93
C MET A 128 4.13 -14.31 5.44
N GLU A 129 2.92 -14.88 5.49
CA GLU A 129 1.68 -14.12 5.26
C GLU A 129 0.95 -13.87 6.59
N ILE A 130 0.70 -12.60 6.91
CA ILE A 130 -0.07 -12.19 8.09
C ILE A 130 -1.53 -11.98 7.64
N GLU A 131 -2.35 -13.03 7.77
CA GLU A 131 -3.74 -13.05 7.31
C GLU A 131 -4.76 -12.44 8.29
N LYS A 132 -4.34 -12.10 9.51
CA LYS A 132 -5.22 -11.66 10.61
C LYS A 132 -4.63 -10.45 11.31
N LEU A 133 -5.52 -9.59 11.83
CA LEU A 133 -5.10 -8.58 12.81
C LEU A 133 -4.69 -9.24 14.13
N PRO A 134 -3.81 -8.59 14.91
CA PRO A 134 -3.47 -9.01 16.27
C PRO A 134 -4.70 -9.06 17.18
N ASP A 135 -4.65 -9.90 18.21
CA ASP A 135 -5.82 -10.12 19.07
C ASP A 135 -6.10 -8.98 20.06
N PHE A 136 -5.14 -8.07 20.26
CA PHE A 136 -5.37 -6.82 21.01
C PHE A 136 -6.28 -5.83 20.27
N ILE A 137 -6.49 -5.96 18.95
CA ILE A 137 -7.39 -5.10 18.16
C ILE A 137 -8.76 -5.77 18.04
N LYS A 138 -9.70 -5.44 18.93
CA LYS A 138 -10.99 -6.16 18.99
C LYS A 138 -12.01 -5.60 18.00
N THR A 139 -13.06 -6.38 17.74
CA THR A 139 -14.18 -5.97 16.85
C THR A 139 -14.93 -4.78 17.45
N GLU A 140 -15.12 -4.80 18.77
CA GLU A 140 -15.82 -3.79 19.56
C GLU A 140 -15.04 -2.47 19.52
N ASP A 141 -13.72 -2.53 19.70
CA ASP A 141 -12.83 -1.38 19.63
C ASP A 141 -12.90 -0.70 18.25
N LEU A 142 -12.90 -1.48 17.16
CA LEU A 142 -13.03 -0.93 15.80
C LEU A 142 -14.37 -0.22 15.59
N LYS A 143 -15.47 -0.69 16.19
CA LYS A 143 -16.78 -0.01 16.10
C LYS A 143 -16.70 1.37 16.77
N ILE A 144 -16.19 1.44 18.00
CA ILE A 144 -15.97 2.70 18.72
C ILE A 144 -15.11 3.66 17.88
N ILE A 145 -13.98 3.17 17.34
CA ILE A 145 -13.09 3.97 16.48
C ILE A 145 -13.83 4.49 15.25
N THR A 146 -14.68 3.70 14.59
CA THR A 146 -15.44 4.16 13.42
C THR A 146 -16.59 5.13 13.75
N GLN A 147 -17.14 5.07 14.97
CA GLN A 147 -18.21 5.94 15.45
C GLN A 147 -17.69 7.30 15.94
N VAL A 148 -16.53 7.32 16.60
CA VAL A 148 -15.85 8.55 17.05
C VAL A 148 -15.10 9.20 15.88
N ILE A 149 -14.29 8.41 15.17
CA ILE A 149 -13.46 8.85 14.04
C ILE A 149 -14.10 8.36 12.75
N GLY A 150 -15.13 9.07 12.29
CA GLY A 150 -15.85 8.71 11.06
C GLY A 150 -14.95 8.58 9.82
N ALA A 151 -13.82 9.31 9.77
CA ALA A 151 -12.83 9.21 8.69
C ALA A 151 -12.07 7.86 8.65
N SER A 152 -12.01 7.13 9.77
CA SER A 152 -11.27 5.85 9.87
C SER A 152 -11.81 4.75 8.94
N LEU A 153 -13.08 4.83 8.53
CA LEU A 153 -13.66 3.93 7.53
C LEU A 153 -12.90 3.97 6.20
N HIS A 154 -12.35 5.12 5.77
CA HIS A 154 -11.53 5.21 4.55
C HIS A 154 -10.19 4.47 4.66
N MET A 155 -9.78 4.10 5.86
CA MET A 155 -8.56 3.32 6.12
C MET A 155 -8.89 1.84 6.35
N ILE A 156 -10.00 1.56 7.04
CA ILE A 156 -10.46 0.20 7.39
C ILE A 156 -11.14 -0.51 6.22
N VAL A 157 -12.12 0.13 5.55
CA VAL A 157 -12.95 -0.48 4.50
C VAL A 157 -12.11 -0.95 3.29
N PRO A 158 -11.09 -0.21 2.82
CA PRO A 158 -10.25 -0.72 1.75
C PRO A 158 -9.42 -1.94 2.12
N SER A 159 -9.22 -2.29 3.40
CA SER A 159 -8.38 -3.42 3.78
C SER A 159 -9.20 -4.63 4.23
N ASP A 160 -9.15 -5.70 3.43
CA ASP A 160 -9.87 -6.97 3.67
C ASP A 160 -9.78 -7.47 5.12
N ILE A 161 -8.58 -7.48 5.71
CA ILE A 161 -8.35 -8.02 7.06
C ILE A 161 -8.96 -7.11 8.14
N TRP A 162 -8.87 -5.78 7.97
CA TRP A 162 -9.47 -4.81 8.89
C TRP A 162 -11.00 -4.83 8.78
N LEU A 163 -11.54 -4.89 7.56
CA LEU A 163 -12.98 -5.00 7.31
C LEU A 163 -13.56 -6.32 7.83
N ARG A 164 -12.84 -7.45 7.70
CA ARG A 164 -13.24 -8.73 8.31
C ARG A 164 -13.32 -8.64 9.84
N ARG A 165 -12.34 -7.99 10.49
CA ARG A 165 -12.36 -7.76 11.95
C ARG A 165 -13.52 -6.83 12.34
N LEU A 166 -13.73 -5.70 11.67
CA LEU A 166 -14.84 -4.76 11.94
C LEU A 166 -16.23 -5.43 11.83
N LEU A 167 -16.43 -6.25 10.79
CA LEU A 167 -17.68 -7.00 10.60
C LEU A 167 -17.79 -8.23 11.51
N GLY A 168 -16.75 -8.60 12.27
CA GLY A 168 -16.70 -9.82 13.06
C GLY A 168 -16.92 -11.08 12.22
N VAL A 169 -16.23 -11.18 11.08
CA VAL A 169 -16.26 -12.34 10.17
C VAL A 169 -14.87 -12.95 10.02
N LYS A 170 -14.83 -14.27 9.83
CA LYS A 170 -13.60 -15.02 9.56
C LYS A 170 -13.43 -15.28 8.06
N ALA A 171 -12.25 -15.67 7.62
CA ALA A 171 -11.97 -16.03 6.23
C ALA A 171 -12.84 -17.19 5.69
N ASP A 172 -13.25 -18.11 6.58
CA ASP A 172 -14.12 -19.26 6.31
C ASP A 172 -15.63 -18.98 6.46
N THR A 173 -16.03 -17.72 6.62
CA THR A 173 -17.44 -17.34 6.74
C THR A 173 -18.19 -17.61 5.44
N SER A 174 -19.34 -18.29 5.53
CA SER A 174 -20.20 -18.55 4.36
C SER A 174 -20.64 -17.26 3.64
N SER A 175 -20.68 -17.29 2.32
CA SER A 175 -21.06 -16.15 1.47
C SER A 175 -22.37 -15.49 1.90
N GLN A 176 -23.41 -16.29 2.22
CA GLN A 176 -24.70 -15.77 2.72
C GLN A 176 -24.56 -14.98 4.03
N LYS A 177 -23.80 -15.48 5.00
CA LYS A 177 -23.59 -14.81 6.29
C LYS A 177 -22.71 -13.55 6.14
N LEU A 178 -21.74 -13.58 5.22
CA LEU A 178 -20.94 -12.42 4.86
C LEU A 178 -21.83 -11.32 4.26
N LYS A 179 -22.67 -11.67 3.27
CA LYS A 179 -23.61 -10.74 2.62
C LYS A 179 -24.58 -10.13 3.61
N ALA A 180 -25.20 -10.92 4.49
CA ALA A 180 -26.13 -10.41 5.51
C ALA A 180 -25.46 -9.37 6.42
N LYS A 181 -24.28 -9.66 6.97
CA LYS A 181 -23.51 -8.73 7.81
C LYS A 181 -23.04 -7.49 7.06
N LEU A 182 -22.67 -7.63 5.79
CA LEU A 182 -22.26 -6.51 4.95
C LEU A 182 -23.44 -5.60 4.62
N GLN A 183 -24.62 -6.16 4.33
CA GLN A 183 -25.85 -5.40 4.09
C GLN A 183 -26.32 -4.67 5.34
N GLU A 184 -26.28 -5.32 6.51
CA GLU A 184 -26.53 -4.70 7.82
C GLU A 184 -25.60 -3.49 8.01
N PHE A 185 -24.29 -3.68 7.90
CA PHE A 185 -23.29 -2.62 8.02
C PHE A 185 -23.48 -1.48 7.01
N VAL A 186 -23.83 -1.78 5.75
CA VAL A 186 -24.14 -0.76 4.74
C VAL A 186 -25.35 0.07 5.16
N GLN A 187 -26.43 -0.57 5.62
CA GLN A 187 -27.66 0.10 6.03
C GLN A 187 -27.46 0.97 7.28
N THR A 188 -26.70 0.49 8.27
CA THR A 188 -26.52 1.20 9.56
C THR A 188 -25.44 2.27 9.50
N GLU A 189 -24.28 1.99 8.89
CA GLU A 189 -23.09 2.84 8.99
C GLU A 189 -22.76 3.59 7.69
N ILE A 190 -23.26 3.18 6.52
CA ILE A 190 -22.82 3.73 5.22
C ILE A 190 -23.90 4.53 4.51
N GLU A 191 -25.16 4.08 4.51
CA GLU A 191 -26.23 4.63 3.67
C GLU A 191 -26.53 6.12 3.95
N THR A 192 -26.36 6.55 5.20
CA THR A 192 -26.57 7.93 5.67
C THR A 192 -25.37 8.86 5.44
N ARG A 193 -24.22 8.34 4.97
CA ARG A 193 -22.98 9.12 4.85
C ARG A 193 -22.86 9.86 3.52
N VAL A 194 -22.27 11.05 3.60
CA VAL A 194 -21.94 11.91 2.44
C VAL A 194 -20.89 11.25 1.53
N ASP A 195 -19.94 10.51 2.12
CA ASP A 195 -18.80 9.90 1.44
C ASP A 195 -19.06 8.47 0.91
N LYS A 196 -20.29 7.96 1.02
CA LYS A 196 -20.64 6.56 0.71
C LYS A 196 -20.24 6.12 -0.70
N GLY A 197 -20.25 7.02 -1.68
CA GLY A 197 -19.80 6.75 -3.05
C GLY A 197 -18.33 6.33 -3.16
N GLN A 198 -17.49 6.65 -2.17
CA GLN A 198 -16.09 6.22 -2.11
C GLN A 198 -15.92 4.84 -1.43
N LEU A 199 -16.80 4.51 -0.47
CA LEU A 199 -16.74 3.28 0.33
C LEU A 199 -17.44 2.09 -0.36
N LEU A 200 -18.60 2.31 -0.99
CA LEU A 200 -19.41 1.27 -1.62
C LEU A 200 -18.66 0.43 -2.68
N PRO A 201 -17.77 0.98 -3.54
CA PRO A 201 -16.99 0.17 -4.47
C PRO A 201 -16.06 -0.84 -3.79
N ALA A 202 -15.44 -0.47 -2.66
CA ALA A 202 -14.59 -1.37 -1.89
C ALA A 202 -15.42 -2.46 -1.18
N LEU A 203 -16.58 -2.10 -0.61
CA LEU A 203 -17.51 -3.06 0.01
C LEU A 203 -18.06 -4.06 -1.02
N SER A 204 -18.40 -3.62 -2.23
CA SER A 204 -18.84 -4.52 -3.31
C SER A 204 -17.74 -5.49 -3.77
N ARG A 205 -16.48 -5.02 -3.85
CA ARG A 205 -15.31 -5.87 -4.13
C ARG A 205 -15.02 -6.85 -2.99
N PHE A 206 -15.31 -6.48 -1.76
CA PHE A 206 -15.20 -7.35 -0.60
C PHE A 206 -16.27 -8.45 -0.60
N GLU A 207 -17.52 -8.12 -0.93
CA GLU A 207 -18.61 -9.11 -1.10
C GLU A 207 -18.26 -10.19 -2.15
N LYS A 208 -17.57 -9.77 -3.22
CA LYS A 208 -17.11 -10.63 -4.31
C LYS A 208 -15.80 -11.39 -4.01
N ASP A 209 -15.17 -11.16 -2.86
CA ASP A 209 -13.84 -11.71 -2.49
C ASP A 209 -12.72 -11.34 -3.50
N ILE A 210 -12.79 -10.13 -4.07
CA ILE A 210 -11.80 -9.59 -5.04
C ILE A 210 -11.08 -8.32 -4.55
N LEU A 211 -11.39 -7.84 -3.34
CA LEU A 211 -10.79 -6.63 -2.76
C LEU A 211 -9.27 -6.74 -2.59
N LYS A 212 -8.77 -7.90 -2.15
CA LYS A 212 -7.33 -8.17 -1.94
C LYS A 212 -6.54 -7.99 -3.24
N GLU A 213 -7.01 -8.57 -4.34
CA GLU A 213 -6.42 -8.49 -5.67
C GLU A 213 -6.53 -7.07 -6.25
N PHE A 214 -7.67 -6.41 -6.06
CA PHE A 214 -7.87 -5.02 -6.49
C PHE A 214 -6.86 -4.09 -5.81
N ASN A 215 -6.68 -4.22 -4.50
CA ASN A 215 -5.72 -3.41 -3.74
C ASN A 215 -4.28 -3.68 -4.14
N ALA A 216 -3.92 -4.93 -4.41
CA ALA A 216 -2.60 -5.27 -4.93
C ALA A 216 -2.37 -4.53 -6.27
N TYR A 217 -3.31 -4.61 -7.21
CA TYR A 217 -3.24 -3.89 -8.48
C TYR A 217 -3.17 -2.36 -8.29
N SER A 218 -4.07 -1.78 -7.49
CA SER A 218 -4.13 -0.34 -7.21
C SER A 218 -2.82 0.18 -6.58
N ARG A 219 -2.21 -0.59 -5.67
CA ARG A 219 -0.91 -0.27 -5.07
C ARG A 219 0.21 -0.27 -6.09
N GLU A 220 0.35 -1.32 -6.90
CA GLU A 220 1.39 -1.36 -7.94
C GLU A 220 1.20 -0.22 -8.95
N LEU A 221 -0.05 0.13 -9.28
CA LEU A 221 -0.37 1.24 -10.19
C LEU A 221 0.01 2.60 -9.59
N LYS A 222 -0.28 2.82 -8.29
CA LYS A 222 0.17 4.02 -7.55
C LYS A 222 1.70 4.13 -7.55
N LEU A 223 2.42 3.02 -7.33
CA LEU A 223 3.90 3.01 -7.39
C LEU A 223 4.42 3.37 -8.79
N ALA A 224 3.86 2.79 -9.86
CA ALA A 224 4.24 3.13 -11.23
C ALA A 224 3.95 4.61 -11.57
N ASN A 225 2.80 5.13 -11.16
CA ASN A 225 2.43 6.53 -11.38
C ASN A 225 3.32 7.50 -10.58
N ASN A 226 3.71 7.15 -9.35
CA ASN A 226 4.65 7.95 -8.55
C ASN A 226 6.05 7.97 -9.19
N LEU A 227 6.51 6.87 -9.77
CA LEU A 227 7.76 6.84 -10.55
C LEU A 227 7.67 7.72 -11.80
N ILE A 228 6.53 7.73 -12.52
CA ILE A 228 6.31 8.64 -13.66
C ILE A 228 6.40 10.11 -13.23
N LYS A 229 5.68 10.50 -12.17
CA LYS A 229 5.77 11.87 -11.59
C LYS A 229 7.19 12.21 -11.18
N SER A 230 7.95 11.24 -10.64
CA SER A 230 9.35 11.46 -10.28
C SER A 230 10.27 11.78 -11.47
N PHE A 231 9.84 11.58 -12.73
CA PHE A 231 10.61 11.99 -13.91
C PHE A 231 10.35 13.44 -14.31
N GLU A 232 9.31 14.10 -13.79
CA GLU A 232 9.02 15.52 -14.06
C GLU A 232 10.16 16.42 -13.57
N LYS A 233 10.89 16.00 -12.52
CA LYS A 233 12.15 16.62 -12.05
C LYS A 233 13.26 16.69 -13.12
N TYR A 234 13.11 15.96 -14.23
CA TYR A 234 14.04 15.93 -15.36
C TYR A 234 13.48 16.58 -16.64
N SER A 235 12.23 17.06 -16.65
CA SER A 235 11.59 17.60 -17.86
C SER A 235 11.62 19.13 -18.00
N ASP A 236 12.12 19.85 -16.99
CA ASP A 236 12.19 21.32 -17.01
C ASP A 236 13.22 21.84 -18.03
N ALA A 237 12.97 22.98 -18.67
CA ALA A 237 13.40 23.21 -20.05
C ALA A 237 14.41 24.36 -20.28
N ALA A 238 15.65 24.00 -20.65
CA ALA A 238 16.52 24.89 -21.44
C ALA A 238 17.55 24.09 -22.27
N GLY A 239 17.26 23.83 -23.55
CA GLY A 239 18.24 23.38 -24.56
C GLY A 239 18.89 21.99 -24.41
N ASN A 240 18.69 21.29 -23.29
CA ASN A 240 19.35 20.01 -23.05
C ASN A 240 18.65 18.84 -23.77
N ARG A 241 19.37 18.19 -24.69
CA ARG A 241 18.88 17.00 -25.41
C ARG A 241 18.41 15.85 -24.50
N PHE A 242 18.93 15.76 -23.27
CA PHE A 242 18.45 14.80 -22.27
C PHE A 242 17.02 15.14 -21.81
N GLN A 243 16.76 16.38 -21.41
CA GLN A 243 15.46 16.83 -20.90
C GLN A 243 14.37 16.69 -21.97
N VAL A 244 14.68 17.09 -23.22
CA VAL A 244 13.78 16.89 -24.39
C VAL A 244 13.45 15.41 -24.59
N ALA A 245 14.42 14.52 -24.46
CA ALA A 245 14.17 13.09 -24.57
C ALA A 245 13.32 12.55 -23.42
N VAL A 246 13.49 13.04 -22.17
CA VAL A 246 12.61 12.65 -21.05
C VAL A 246 11.19 13.16 -21.26
N HIS A 247 11.02 14.41 -21.69
CA HIS A 247 9.71 14.96 -22.03
C HIS A 247 9.00 14.12 -23.10
N ASN A 248 9.72 13.70 -24.15
CA ASN A 248 9.17 12.80 -25.19
C ASN A 248 8.74 11.44 -24.63
N VAL A 249 9.48 10.87 -23.67
CA VAL A 249 9.08 9.61 -22.99
C VAL A 249 7.81 9.80 -22.17
N LEU A 250 7.72 10.88 -21.38
CA LEU A 250 6.53 11.21 -20.58
C LEU A 250 5.30 11.47 -21.45
N ASN A 251 5.45 12.27 -22.51
CA ASN A 251 4.39 12.57 -23.46
C ASN A 251 3.91 11.28 -24.15
N GLN A 252 4.81 10.43 -24.63
CA GLN A 252 4.42 9.18 -25.29
C GLN A 252 3.70 8.21 -24.35
N LEU A 253 4.12 8.09 -23.08
CA LEU A 253 3.39 7.31 -22.07
C LEU A 253 1.96 7.86 -21.84
N SER A 254 1.79 9.18 -21.85
CA SER A 254 0.47 9.83 -21.78
C SER A 254 -0.37 9.56 -23.03
N ILE A 255 0.20 9.71 -24.22
CA ILE A 255 -0.47 9.48 -25.52
C ILE A 255 -0.98 8.05 -25.62
N LEU A 256 -0.16 7.03 -25.35
CA LEU A 256 -0.58 5.61 -25.40
C LEU A 256 -1.84 5.37 -24.55
N SER A 257 -1.90 6.01 -23.37
CA SER A 257 -3.04 5.92 -22.45
C SER A 257 -4.31 6.52 -23.06
N LYS A 258 -4.23 7.76 -23.56
CA LYS A 258 -5.33 8.46 -24.20
C LYS A 258 -5.81 7.73 -25.46
N THR A 259 -4.88 7.16 -26.24
CA THR A 259 -5.19 6.36 -27.43
C THR A 259 -5.95 5.09 -27.07
N LEU A 260 -5.60 4.40 -25.99
CA LEU A 260 -6.35 3.23 -25.52
C LEU A 260 -7.76 3.61 -25.06
N VAL A 261 -7.93 4.71 -24.31
CA VAL A 261 -9.26 5.21 -23.89
C VAL A 261 -10.12 5.58 -25.10
N ALA A 262 -9.58 6.33 -26.08
CA ALA A 262 -10.33 6.69 -27.29
C ALA A 262 -10.70 5.49 -28.18
N LYS A 263 -9.81 4.48 -28.28
CA LYS A 263 -10.12 3.19 -28.93
C LYS A 263 -11.28 2.49 -28.22
N GLU A 264 -11.27 2.47 -26.90
CA GLU A 264 -12.32 1.85 -26.09
C GLU A 264 -13.65 2.59 -26.22
N GLU A 265 -13.63 3.93 -26.19
CA GLU A 265 -14.80 4.78 -26.37
C GLU A 265 -15.50 4.49 -27.71
N SER A 266 -14.72 4.49 -28.80
CA SER A 266 -15.23 4.13 -30.13
C SER A 266 -15.75 2.69 -30.19
N ARG A 267 -15.12 1.75 -29.46
CA ARG A 267 -15.56 0.35 -29.39
C ARG A 267 -16.89 0.22 -28.65
N PHE A 268 -17.05 0.87 -27.50
CA PHE A 268 -18.26 0.82 -26.69
C PHE A 268 -19.43 1.52 -27.39
N GLN A 269 -19.22 2.69 -28.01
CA GLN A 269 -20.23 3.38 -28.80
C GLN A 269 -20.76 2.53 -29.98
N LYS A 270 -19.93 1.62 -30.52
CA LYS A 270 -20.31 0.68 -31.58
C LYS A 270 -21.03 -0.58 -31.05
N SER A 271 -21.04 -0.82 -29.74
CA SER A 271 -21.64 -2.00 -29.13
C SER A 271 -23.17 -1.97 -29.15
N ASP A 272 -23.79 -3.15 -29.16
CA ASP A 272 -25.26 -3.27 -29.11
C ASP A 272 -25.83 -2.82 -27.75
N ALA A 273 -25.04 -2.94 -26.67
CA ALA A 273 -25.41 -2.44 -25.36
C ALA A 273 -25.63 -0.92 -25.37
N TYR A 274 -24.72 -0.18 -26.03
CA TYR A 274 -24.84 1.28 -26.18
C TYR A 274 -25.97 1.67 -27.14
N LYS A 275 -26.09 0.99 -28.29
CA LYS A 275 -27.13 1.27 -29.31
C LYS A 275 -28.55 1.04 -28.80
N LYS A 276 -28.76 0.13 -27.86
CA LYS A 276 -30.08 -0.18 -27.26
C LYS A 276 -30.58 0.87 -26.28
N ILE A 277 -29.74 1.82 -25.85
CA ILE A 277 -30.14 2.91 -24.96
C ILE A 277 -30.86 3.98 -25.78
N SER A 278 -32.12 4.25 -25.47
CA SER A 278 -32.97 5.19 -26.21
C SER A 278 -32.67 6.66 -25.91
N GLY A 279 -32.32 7.01 -24.67
CA GLY A 279 -32.06 8.38 -24.22
C GLY A 279 -30.61 8.83 -24.40
N GLU A 280 -30.37 10.01 -24.97
CA GLU A 280 -29.01 10.54 -25.18
C GLU A 280 -28.31 10.89 -23.85
N ARG A 281 -29.07 11.32 -22.84
CA ARG A 281 -28.57 11.51 -21.46
C ARG A 281 -28.08 10.19 -20.86
N ASP A 282 -28.83 9.11 -21.09
CA ASP A 282 -28.53 7.80 -20.54
C ASP A 282 -27.37 7.14 -21.29
N LYS A 283 -27.25 7.34 -22.61
CA LYS A 283 -26.06 6.99 -23.38
C LYS A 283 -24.82 7.69 -22.82
N ARG A 284 -24.88 9.00 -22.58
CA ARG A 284 -23.77 9.75 -21.99
C ARG A 284 -23.40 9.23 -20.60
N ALA A 285 -24.39 8.93 -19.76
CA ALA A 285 -24.16 8.33 -18.44
C ALA A 285 -23.52 6.94 -18.53
N ALA A 286 -24.01 6.08 -19.43
CA ALA A 286 -23.46 4.75 -19.67
C ALA A 286 -22.03 4.81 -20.24
N LEU A 287 -21.74 5.77 -21.13
CA LEU A 287 -20.40 5.99 -21.67
C LEU A 287 -19.41 6.39 -20.57
N ILE A 288 -19.78 7.37 -19.73
CA ILE A 288 -18.96 7.81 -18.59
C ILE A 288 -18.72 6.63 -17.62
N ALA A 289 -19.76 5.85 -17.31
CA ALA A 289 -19.63 4.68 -16.43
C ALA A 289 -18.76 3.56 -17.04
N HIS A 290 -18.83 3.33 -18.36
CA HIS A 290 -17.98 2.35 -19.05
C HIS A 290 -16.52 2.79 -19.08
N ILE A 291 -16.26 4.04 -19.48
CA ILE A 291 -14.89 4.58 -19.55
C ILE A 291 -14.25 4.67 -18.18
N GLY A 292 -14.98 5.10 -17.13
CA GLY A 292 -14.45 5.10 -15.76
C GLY A 292 -14.02 3.71 -15.28
N LYS A 293 -14.78 2.66 -15.60
CA LYS A 293 -14.40 1.26 -15.31
C LYS A 293 -13.19 0.80 -16.14
N PHE A 294 -13.10 1.22 -17.40
CA PHE A 294 -11.97 0.88 -18.27
C PHE A 294 -10.67 1.56 -17.82
N GLU A 295 -10.74 2.84 -17.44
CA GLU A 295 -9.61 3.61 -16.92
C GLU A 295 -9.12 3.08 -15.57
N GLU A 296 -10.02 2.64 -14.70
CA GLU A 296 -9.67 1.97 -13.44
C GLU A 296 -8.83 0.70 -13.70
N LEU A 297 -9.05 -0.01 -14.81
CA LEU A 297 -8.36 -1.24 -15.18
C LEU A 297 -7.54 -1.09 -16.47
N LEU A 298 -6.98 0.11 -16.71
CA LEU A 298 -6.33 0.45 -17.98
C LEU A 298 -5.20 -0.55 -18.31
N PRO A 299 -5.18 -1.14 -19.53
CA PRO A 299 -4.07 -1.97 -20.01
C PRO A 299 -2.74 -1.18 -19.97
N VAL A 300 -1.67 -1.81 -19.48
CA VAL A 300 -0.32 -1.20 -19.39
C VAL A 300 0.69 -1.83 -20.36
N GLU A 301 0.26 -2.79 -21.17
CA GLU A 301 1.07 -3.57 -22.09
C GLU A 301 1.77 -2.68 -23.13
N GLU A 302 1.06 -1.73 -23.75
CA GLU A 302 1.66 -0.78 -24.71
C GLU A 302 2.72 0.11 -24.03
N ARG A 303 2.46 0.60 -22.79
CA ARG A 303 3.43 1.39 -22.01
C ARG A 303 4.68 0.57 -21.66
N LEU A 304 4.49 -0.69 -21.28
CA LEU A 304 5.56 -1.62 -20.90
C LEU A 304 6.45 -1.95 -22.11
N GLN A 305 5.86 -2.25 -23.27
CA GLN A 305 6.58 -2.46 -24.53
C GLN A 305 7.38 -1.21 -24.94
N PHE A 306 6.81 -0.01 -24.80
CA PHE A 306 7.50 1.24 -25.08
C PHE A 306 8.73 1.45 -24.17
N ILE A 307 8.61 1.20 -22.87
CA ILE A 307 9.76 1.30 -21.95
C ILE A 307 10.81 0.23 -22.25
N GLU A 308 10.40 -1.01 -22.56
CA GLU A 308 11.33 -2.09 -22.95
C GLU A 308 12.08 -1.74 -24.25
N ARG A 309 11.41 -1.13 -25.23
CA ARG A 309 12.01 -0.58 -26.45
C ARG A 309 13.06 0.48 -26.16
N ILE A 310 12.78 1.45 -25.27
CA ILE A 310 13.77 2.44 -24.83
C ILE A 310 14.98 1.76 -24.19
N LEU A 311 14.76 0.89 -23.20
CA LEU A 311 15.82 0.19 -22.44
C LEU A 311 16.67 -0.74 -23.31
N ASN A 312 16.13 -1.23 -24.43
CA ASN A 312 16.84 -2.08 -25.39
C ASN A 312 17.51 -1.31 -26.53
N SER A 313 17.15 -0.05 -26.80
CA SER A 313 17.65 0.76 -27.94
C SER A 313 19.18 0.90 -28.04
N GLN A 314 19.90 0.80 -26.92
CA GLN A 314 21.37 0.89 -26.88
C GLN A 314 22.07 -0.47 -26.77
N LYS A 315 21.32 -1.57 -26.67
CA LYS A 315 21.88 -2.92 -26.63
C LYS A 315 22.21 -3.39 -28.05
N SER A 316 23.07 -4.41 -28.16
CA SER A 316 23.31 -5.10 -29.42
C SER A 316 22.11 -5.98 -29.77
N ALA A 317 21.30 -5.55 -30.73
CA ALA A 317 20.18 -6.33 -31.25
C ALA A 317 20.61 -7.26 -32.38
N LYS A 318 20.10 -8.50 -32.36
CA LYS A 318 20.15 -9.45 -33.49
C LYS A 318 18.75 -9.54 -34.09
N PHE A 319 18.64 -9.39 -35.42
CA PHE A 319 17.37 -9.37 -36.14
C PHE A 319 17.30 -10.56 -37.09
N THR A 320 16.22 -11.34 -36.98
CA THR A 320 15.98 -12.60 -37.71
C THR A 320 14.50 -12.75 -38.03
N GLY A 321 14.17 -13.32 -39.19
CA GLY A 321 12.78 -13.48 -39.66
C GLY A 321 12.38 -12.42 -40.69
N GLU A 322 11.15 -12.54 -41.21
CA GLU A 322 10.64 -11.77 -42.36
C GLU A 322 10.65 -10.25 -42.13
N ASN A 323 10.34 -9.80 -40.91
CA ASN A 323 10.29 -8.39 -40.54
C ASN A 323 11.67 -7.80 -40.10
N ALA A 324 12.78 -8.48 -40.39
CA ALA A 324 14.10 -8.09 -39.87
C ALA A 324 14.59 -6.73 -40.40
N GLU A 325 14.18 -6.29 -41.60
CA GLU A 325 14.58 -4.97 -42.11
C GLU A 325 13.89 -3.82 -41.37
N ASP A 326 12.59 -3.92 -41.12
CA ASP A 326 11.85 -2.86 -40.44
C ASP A 326 12.20 -2.79 -38.96
N GLN A 327 12.48 -3.94 -38.32
CA GLN A 327 13.08 -3.96 -36.98
C GLN A 327 14.47 -3.28 -36.95
N ARG A 328 15.30 -3.47 -37.98
CA ARG A 328 16.60 -2.78 -38.11
C ARG A 328 16.45 -1.28 -38.32
N LYS A 329 15.51 -0.83 -39.17
CA LYS A 329 15.19 0.60 -39.37
C LYS A 329 14.74 1.20 -38.04
N GLN A 330 13.76 0.56 -37.39
CA GLN A 330 13.18 1.06 -36.14
C GLN A 330 14.22 1.13 -35.01
N HIS A 331 15.09 0.14 -34.87
CA HIS A 331 16.16 0.16 -33.86
C HIS A 331 17.21 1.25 -34.13
N LYS A 332 17.53 1.55 -35.40
CA LYS A 332 18.42 2.67 -35.75
C LYS A 332 17.83 4.01 -35.33
N GLU A 333 16.53 4.21 -35.57
CA GLU A 333 15.78 5.39 -35.15
C GLU A 333 15.73 5.50 -33.62
N ASP A 334 15.31 4.44 -32.92
CA ASP A 334 15.27 4.37 -31.45
C ASP A 334 16.62 4.68 -30.84
N LYS A 335 17.69 4.09 -31.39
CA LYS A 335 19.05 4.33 -30.92
C LYS A 335 19.43 5.80 -31.01
N LYS A 336 19.04 6.49 -32.08
CA LYS A 336 19.27 7.94 -32.28
C LYS A 336 18.40 8.79 -31.35
N THR A 337 17.11 8.49 -31.26
CA THR A 337 16.11 9.23 -30.47
C THR A 337 16.37 9.13 -28.97
N PHE A 338 16.70 7.94 -28.46
CA PHE A 338 16.87 7.69 -27.03
C PHE A 338 18.32 7.80 -26.53
N ALA A 339 19.32 7.90 -27.42
CA ALA A 339 20.73 8.10 -27.03
C ALA A 339 20.97 9.19 -25.96
N PRO A 340 20.26 10.35 -25.93
CA PRO A 340 20.43 11.34 -24.87
C PRO A 340 20.10 10.82 -23.47
N LEU A 341 19.12 9.92 -23.33
CA LEU A 341 18.68 9.35 -22.03
C LEU A 341 19.81 8.58 -21.35
N PHE A 342 20.59 7.83 -22.13
CA PHE A 342 21.66 6.95 -21.64
C PHE A 342 22.91 7.70 -21.14
N LYS A 343 22.96 9.02 -21.32
CA LYS A 343 23.96 9.87 -20.66
C LYS A 343 23.70 9.99 -19.15
N ASN A 344 22.45 9.83 -18.70
CA ASN A 344 22.09 9.88 -17.29
C ASN A 344 21.85 8.46 -16.75
N LYS A 345 22.86 7.90 -16.07
CA LYS A 345 22.77 6.56 -15.47
C LYS A 345 21.68 6.45 -14.39
N GLN A 346 21.35 7.54 -13.69
CA GLN A 346 20.29 7.52 -12.68
C GLN A 346 18.92 7.39 -13.34
N PHE A 347 18.63 8.20 -14.37
CA PHE A 347 17.39 8.09 -15.13
C PHE A 347 17.17 6.68 -15.72
N ILE A 348 18.22 6.04 -16.26
CA ILE A 348 18.11 4.67 -16.79
C ILE A 348 17.83 3.63 -15.67
N ARG A 349 18.30 3.86 -14.44
CA ARG A 349 17.92 3.01 -13.29
C ARG A 349 16.45 3.20 -12.93
N GLU A 350 16.00 4.43 -12.77
CA GLU A 350 14.60 4.73 -12.42
C GLU A 350 13.63 4.29 -13.53
N LEU A 351 14.03 4.36 -14.80
CA LEU A 351 13.27 3.81 -15.94
C LEU A 351 13.20 2.27 -15.93
N SER A 352 14.28 1.60 -15.48
CA SER A 352 14.30 0.15 -15.26
C SER A 352 13.43 -0.26 -14.07
N GLU A 353 13.34 0.57 -13.04
CA GLU A 353 12.41 0.41 -11.92
C GLU A 353 10.96 0.62 -12.36
N LEU A 354 10.66 1.64 -13.17
CA LEU A 354 9.34 1.84 -13.76
C LEU A 354 8.91 0.64 -14.64
N HIS A 355 9.83 0.04 -15.40
CA HIS A 355 9.57 -1.18 -16.15
C HIS A 355 9.26 -2.38 -15.24
N LYS A 356 9.95 -2.53 -14.10
CA LYS A 356 9.61 -3.56 -13.10
C LYS A 356 8.24 -3.29 -12.46
N ALA A 357 7.94 -2.03 -12.14
CA ALA A 357 6.65 -1.61 -11.59
C ALA A 357 5.52 -1.93 -12.57
N PHE A 358 5.63 -1.58 -13.85
CA PHE A 358 4.62 -1.96 -14.85
C PHE A 358 4.49 -3.47 -15.06
N LYS A 359 5.56 -4.26 -14.91
CA LYS A 359 5.48 -5.73 -14.89
C LYS A 359 4.69 -6.23 -13.67
N ALA A 360 4.86 -5.61 -12.49
CA ALA A 360 4.06 -5.91 -11.31
C ALA A 360 2.59 -5.50 -11.48
N VAL A 361 2.31 -4.29 -11.99
CA VAL A 361 0.96 -3.82 -12.35
C VAL A 361 0.26 -4.81 -13.28
N GLN A 362 0.92 -5.23 -14.36
CA GLN A 362 0.34 -6.18 -15.31
C GLN A 362 0.04 -7.53 -14.67
N SER A 363 0.96 -8.05 -13.83
CA SER A 363 0.75 -9.30 -13.11
C SER A 363 -0.42 -9.21 -12.12
N ALA A 364 -0.54 -8.09 -11.40
CA ALA A 364 -1.63 -7.86 -10.45
C ALA A 364 -2.98 -7.64 -11.16
N ARG A 365 -2.99 -6.93 -12.30
CA ARG A 365 -4.17 -6.75 -13.17
C ARG A 365 -4.70 -8.09 -13.66
N VAL A 366 -3.82 -8.97 -14.15
CA VAL A 366 -4.20 -10.32 -14.59
C VAL A 366 -4.69 -11.19 -13.42
N ALA A 367 -4.15 -11.00 -12.21
CA ALA A 367 -4.66 -11.69 -11.02
C ALA A 367 -6.07 -11.21 -10.64
N TYR A 368 -6.31 -9.89 -10.64
CA TYR A 368 -7.63 -9.29 -10.39
C TYR A 368 -8.68 -9.74 -11.40
N LEU A 369 -8.40 -9.64 -12.71
CA LEU A 369 -9.34 -10.08 -13.75
C LEU A 369 -9.69 -11.58 -13.62
N LYS A 370 -8.72 -12.42 -13.25
CA LYS A 370 -8.95 -13.85 -12.94
C LYS A 370 -9.71 -14.10 -11.65
N ALA A 371 -9.78 -13.14 -10.73
CA ALA A 371 -10.62 -13.21 -9.54
C ALA A 371 -12.06 -12.78 -9.87
N GLU A 372 -12.22 -11.69 -10.62
CA GLU A 372 -13.50 -11.20 -11.15
C GLU A 372 -14.21 -12.27 -12.01
N GLU A 373 -13.50 -12.88 -12.97
CA GLU A 373 -13.98 -14.03 -13.76
C GLU A 373 -14.38 -15.28 -12.93
N LYS A 374 -13.91 -15.40 -11.68
CA LYS A 374 -14.27 -16.50 -10.77
C LYS A 374 -15.42 -16.14 -9.83
N ALA A 375 -15.65 -14.84 -9.59
CA ALA A 375 -16.73 -14.30 -8.77
C ALA A 375 -18.04 -14.21 -9.58
N ASP A 376 -17.95 -13.82 -10.85
CA ASP A 376 -19.13 -13.70 -11.74
C ASP A 376 -19.61 -15.05 -12.32
N LYS A 377 -18.94 -16.16 -12.01
CA LYS A 377 -19.41 -17.51 -12.35
C LYS A 377 -20.37 -18.01 -11.27
N PRO A 378 -21.64 -18.32 -11.60
CA PRO A 378 -22.60 -18.82 -10.62
C PRO A 378 -22.09 -20.11 -9.94
N GLU A 379 -22.45 -20.29 -8.67
CA GLU A 379 -21.80 -21.22 -7.74
C GLU A 379 -22.02 -22.71 -8.05
N GLU A 380 -21.35 -23.24 -9.08
CA GLU A 380 -21.12 -24.68 -9.24
C GLU A 380 -20.10 -25.24 -8.20
N LYS A 381 -19.81 -24.46 -7.14
CA LYS A 381 -18.80 -24.70 -6.11
C LYS A 381 -19.37 -25.25 -4.80
N ALA A 382 -20.69 -25.16 -4.57
CA ALA A 382 -21.34 -25.73 -3.38
C ALA A 382 -21.18 -27.26 -3.29
N ASP A 383 -21.11 -27.95 -4.44
CA ASP A 383 -21.11 -29.42 -4.50
C ASP A 383 -19.68 -30.03 -4.59
N LYS A 384 -18.70 -29.28 -5.11
CA LYS A 384 -17.34 -29.78 -5.36
C LYS A 384 -16.42 -29.77 -4.12
N LEU A 385 -16.67 -28.87 -3.16
CA LEU A 385 -15.98 -28.90 -1.85
C LEU A 385 -16.56 -29.95 -0.90
N SER A 386 -17.89 -30.13 -0.95
CA SER A 386 -18.63 -31.16 -0.22
C SER A 386 -18.20 -32.57 -0.64
N ARG A 387 -18.14 -32.83 -1.97
CA ARG A 387 -17.67 -34.12 -2.50
C ARG A 387 -16.20 -34.41 -2.23
N LYS A 388 -15.31 -33.40 -2.16
CA LYS A 388 -13.89 -33.66 -1.81
C LYS A 388 -13.72 -34.12 -0.37
N ARG A 389 -14.39 -33.48 0.60
CA ARG A 389 -14.35 -33.91 2.01
C ARG A 389 -15.01 -35.29 2.20
N ALA A 390 -16.17 -35.52 1.59
CA ALA A 390 -16.88 -36.81 1.68
C ALA A 390 -16.15 -38.00 1.01
N ILE A 391 -15.15 -37.76 0.15
CA ILE A 391 -14.31 -38.81 -0.46
C ILE A 391 -13.03 -39.06 0.37
N GLU A 392 -12.51 -38.06 1.09
CA GLU A 392 -11.39 -38.23 2.02
C GLU A 392 -11.85 -38.88 3.34
N GLU A 393 -13.02 -38.52 3.86
CA GLU A 393 -13.62 -39.14 5.07
C GLU A 393 -14.02 -40.61 4.88
N LYS A 394 -14.14 -41.11 3.64
CA LYS A 394 -14.45 -42.52 3.33
C LYS A 394 -13.23 -43.40 3.03
N LYS A 395 -12.00 -42.92 3.26
CA LYS A 395 -10.77 -43.69 3.03
C LYS A 395 -9.96 -44.04 4.28
N VAL A 396 -10.47 -43.75 5.48
CA VAL A 396 -9.85 -44.12 6.75
C VAL A 396 -10.88 -44.72 7.71
N ASP A 397 -11.47 -45.86 7.36
CA ASP A 397 -12.04 -46.76 8.36
C ASP A 397 -12.02 -48.22 7.90
N TYR A 398 -10.98 -48.94 8.32
CA TYR A 398 -10.91 -50.40 8.51
C TYR A 398 -9.53 -50.70 9.15
N GLY A 399 -9.47 -51.10 10.43
CA GLY A 399 -8.23 -51.69 10.96
C GLY A 399 -7.81 -51.44 12.42
N CYS A 400 -8.66 -51.82 13.38
CA CYS A 400 -8.23 -52.48 14.63
C CYS A 400 -7.31 -51.74 15.66
N ILE A 401 -7.95 -51.13 16.66
CA ILE A 401 -7.84 -51.47 18.10
C ILE A 401 -6.45 -51.92 18.64
N ARG A 402 -5.85 -51.10 19.55
CA ARG A 402 -5.50 -51.57 20.91
C ARG A 402 -5.17 -50.46 21.93
N ASP A 403 -5.99 -50.46 22.98
CA ASP A 403 -5.91 -49.90 24.35
C ASP A 403 -4.73 -49.06 24.89
N LYS A 404 -5.12 -47.88 25.41
CA LYS A 404 -4.92 -47.37 26.80
C LYS A 404 -3.50 -47.24 27.39
N ARG A 405 -3.10 -45.99 27.68
CA ARG A 405 -3.13 -45.46 29.06
C ARG A 405 -3.18 -43.93 29.14
N ILE A 406 -3.85 -43.44 30.19
CA ILE A 406 -4.09 -42.01 30.49
C ILE A 406 -3.06 -41.50 31.50
N LYS A 407 -2.57 -40.25 31.35
CA LYS A 407 -2.34 -39.31 32.48
C LYS A 407 -2.03 -37.86 32.03
N THR A 408 -3.09 -37.04 32.02
CA THR A 408 -3.18 -35.66 32.58
C THR A 408 -1.99 -34.67 32.54
N ARG A 409 -2.22 -33.58 31.78
CA ARG A 409 -2.41 -32.18 32.25
C ARG A 409 -1.18 -31.23 32.38
N ALA A 410 -1.41 -30.00 31.90
CA ALA A 410 -0.65 -28.75 32.09
C ALA A 410 0.74 -28.69 31.41
N LEU A 411 1.28 -27.53 30.98
CA LEU A 411 0.82 -26.20 30.52
C LEU A 411 2.12 -25.35 30.42
N VAL A 412 2.10 -24.25 29.68
CA VAL A 412 3.09 -23.15 29.70
C VAL A 412 4.44 -23.41 28.99
N THR A 413 4.80 -22.36 28.22
CA THR A 413 6.05 -21.86 27.58
C THR A 413 7.37 -22.65 27.76
N ASP A 414 8.31 -22.62 26.81
CA ASP A 414 9.18 -21.45 26.60
C ASP A 414 9.68 -21.19 25.17
N PHE A 415 9.64 -19.91 24.81
CA PHE A 415 10.21 -19.31 23.62
C PHE A 415 11.73 -19.12 23.80
N PHE A 416 12.52 -19.60 22.84
CA PHE A 416 13.93 -19.24 22.60
C PHE A 416 14.92 -19.28 23.79
N SER A 417 15.75 -20.33 23.83
CA SER A 417 17.21 -20.18 24.08
C SER A 417 18.05 -21.38 23.61
N LYS A 418 19.25 -21.07 23.13
CA LYS A 418 20.45 -21.92 22.92
C LYS A 418 21.60 -21.24 23.72
N PRO A 419 22.83 -21.79 23.92
CA PRO A 419 23.49 -22.92 23.23
C PRO A 419 24.38 -23.82 24.14
N SER A 420 25.37 -24.50 23.54
CA SER A 420 26.49 -25.29 24.12
C SER A 420 26.15 -26.74 24.56
N ALA A 421 27.09 -27.69 24.65
CA ALA A 421 28.32 -27.95 23.87
C ALA A 421 28.83 -29.39 24.16
N ASP A 422 29.69 -29.92 23.29
CA ASP A 422 30.67 -30.99 23.51
C ASP A 422 30.27 -32.48 23.76
N LYS A 423 30.65 -33.30 22.75
CA LYS A 423 31.57 -34.47 22.82
C LYS A 423 31.09 -35.92 23.04
N ARG A 424 31.57 -36.75 22.07
CA ARG A 424 32.03 -38.17 22.15
C ARG A 424 30.93 -39.24 22.28
N SER A 425 31.09 -40.48 21.79
CA SER A 425 32.06 -41.12 20.84
C SER A 425 31.58 -42.56 20.51
N VAL A 426 32.39 -43.36 19.79
CA VAL A 426 32.22 -44.80 19.44
C VAL A 426 31.25 -45.02 18.25
N GLN A 427 31.57 -45.60 17.08
CA GLN A 427 32.60 -46.53 16.52
C GLN A 427 31.99 -47.92 16.18
N GLU A 428 32.58 -48.58 15.17
CA GLU A 428 32.23 -49.83 14.44
C GLU A 428 31.49 -49.55 13.11
N ASP A 429 32.17 -49.57 11.96
CA ASP A 429 32.82 -50.68 11.23
C ASP A 429 31.84 -51.58 10.47
N ASN A 430 31.89 -51.49 9.13
CA ASN A 430 32.22 -52.67 8.32
C ASN A 430 32.68 -52.29 6.90
N THR A 431 33.73 -52.98 6.46
CA THR A 431 34.38 -52.90 5.15
C THR A 431 33.66 -53.74 4.08
N VAL A 432 33.97 -53.47 2.81
CA VAL A 432 34.54 -54.43 1.81
C VAL A 432 34.23 -53.97 0.37
N ASP A 433 35.29 -53.85 -0.46
CA ASP A 433 35.40 -53.94 -1.94
C ASP A 433 34.37 -53.27 -2.90
N SER A 434 34.67 -52.95 -4.17
CA SER A 434 35.92 -52.63 -4.92
C SER A 434 35.47 -52.19 -6.36
N SER A 435 36.28 -51.92 -7.40
CA SER A 435 37.73 -51.79 -7.59
C SER A 435 37.97 -50.92 -8.85
N GLN A 436 39.11 -50.20 -8.95
CA GLN A 436 39.79 -49.82 -10.22
C GLN A 436 39.01 -48.89 -11.19
N LYS A 437 39.57 -48.06 -12.09
CA LYS A 437 40.90 -47.65 -12.62
C LYS A 437 40.58 -46.32 -13.39
N SER A 438 41.48 -45.47 -13.90
CA SER A 438 42.94 -45.42 -14.00
C SER A 438 43.38 -43.97 -14.27
N SER A 439 44.44 -43.54 -13.58
CA SER A 439 45.50 -42.60 -14.02
C SER A 439 45.37 -41.75 -15.30
N ARG A 440 45.67 -40.44 -15.15
CA ARG A 440 46.86 -39.83 -15.80
C ARG A 440 47.49 -38.68 -14.99
N LYS A 441 48.78 -38.88 -14.65
CA LYS A 441 49.79 -37.88 -14.22
C LYS A 441 50.15 -36.97 -15.42
N ARG A 442 50.81 -35.80 -15.40
CA ARG A 442 51.80 -35.05 -14.54
C ARG A 442 51.99 -33.65 -15.23
N PRO A 443 52.90 -32.72 -14.82
CA PRO A 443 53.54 -32.43 -13.54
C PRO A 443 53.37 -30.94 -13.10
N VAL A 444 54.16 -30.51 -12.11
CA VAL A 444 54.28 -29.17 -11.50
C VAL A 444 55.65 -28.55 -11.84
N GLU A 445 55.74 -27.21 -11.90
CA GLU A 445 56.93 -26.35 -11.71
C GLU A 445 56.38 -24.98 -11.24
N GLU A 446 56.46 -24.58 -9.96
CA GLU A 446 57.59 -23.96 -9.22
C GLU A 446 57.98 -22.52 -9.65
N THR A 447 57.38 -21.53 -8.95
CA THR A 447 57.92 -20.34 -8.21
C THR A 447 59.40 -19.86 -8.37
N PRO A 448 59.82 -18.68 -7.82
CA PRO A 448 59.11 -17.47 -7.29
C PRO A 448 59.76 -16.10 -7.70
N ALA A 449 59.22 -14.96 -7.22
CA ALA A 449 59.91 -13.69 -6.83
C ALA A 449 58.87 -12.55 -6.70
N GLU A 450 58.53 -12.08 -5.49
CA GLU A 450 59.12 -10.94 -4.75
C GLU A 450 58.61 -9.53 -5.09
N GLN A 451 57.91 -8.97 -4.10
CA GLN A 451 57.88 -7.58 -3.61
C GLN A 451 58.37 -6.43 -4.51
N LYS A 452 57.52 -5.40 -4.64
CA LYS A 452 57.89 -4.04 -4.22
C LYS A 452 56.67 -3.15 -3.97
N GLU A 453 56.64 -2.55 -2.79
CA GLU A 453 55.86 -1.34 -2.54
C GLU A 453 56.35 -0.20 -3.44
N ASN A 454 55.47 0.74 -3.77
CA ASN A 454 55.90 2.12 -3.97
C ASN A 454 54.72 3.08 -3.73
N HIS A 455 54.84 3.91 -2.70
CA HIS A 455 54.03 5.12 -2.55
C HIS A 455 54.32 6.08 -3.71
N HIS A 456 53.29 6.72 -4.25
CA HIS A 456 53.49 8.01 -4.92
C HIS A 456 52.39 9.02 -4.60
N ILE A 457 52.80 10.04 -3.85
CA ILE A 457 51.97 11.17 -3.41
C ILE A 457 51.86 12.19 -4.55
N GLY A 458 50.72 12.17 -5.24
CA GLY A 458 50.41 13.10 -6.33
C GLY A 458 49.79 14.42 -5.87
N ARG A 459 50.57 15.31 -5.22
CA ARG A 459 50.14 16.70 -4.99
C ARG A 459 49.88 17.41 -6.31
N LYS A 460 48.68 17.99 -6.53
CA LYS A 460 48.52 19.13 -7.47
C LYS A 460 47.30 20.03 -7.21
N ARG A 461 47.61 21.21 -6.68
CA ARG A 461 46.96 22.53 -6.92
C ARG A 461 45.45 22.66 -6.67
N VAL A 462 45.14 23.06 -5.43
CA VAL A 462 44.02 23.97 -5.14
C VAL A 462 44.10 25.19 -6.07
N LYS A 463 42.99 25.55 -6.71
CA LYS A 463 42.87 26.78 -7.51
C LYS A 463 41.82 27.67 -6.87
N VAL A 464 42.26 28.55 -5.97
CA VAL A 464 41.42 29.60 -5.39
C VAL A 464 40.95 30.52 -6.52
N ARG A 465 39.66 30.85 -6.52
CA ARG A 465 39.11 32.00 -7.25
C ARG A 465 38.30 32.87 -6.28
N PRO A 466 38.27 34.20 -6.50
CA PRO A 466 37.94 35.15 -5.45
C PRO A 466 36.44 35.24 -5.19
N ALA A 467 36.10 35.76 -4.02
CA ALA A 467 34.74 36.19 -3.70
C ALA A 467 34.30 37.30 -4.67
N ILE A 468 33.06 37.21 -5.13
CA ILE A 468 32.35 38.32 -5.78
C ILE A 468 31.26 38.73 -4.80
N PHE A 469 31.41 39.93 -4.26
CA PHE A 469 30.39 40.68 -3.52
C PHE A 469 29.74 41.70 -4.48
N PHE A 470 28.70 42.41 -4.02
CA PHE A 470 27.82 43.33 -4.78
C PHE A 470 26.82 42.61 -5.71
N GLU A 471 25.54 42.99 -5.78
CA GLU A 471 24.73 43.97 -5.02
C GLU A 471 23.23 43.57 -5.18
N PRO A 472 22.32 43.81 -4.21
CA PRO A 472 20.90 43.48 -4.39
C PRO A 472 20.19 44.45 -5.36
N PRO A 473 19.28 43.97 -6.23
CA PRO A 473 18.52 44.85 -7.11
C PRO A 473 17.47 45.66 -6.34
N SER A 474 17.38 46.94 -6.69
CA SER A 474 16.54 47.94 -6.03
C SER A 474 15.05 47.71 -6.16
N GLU A 475 14.33 48.08 -5.09
CA GLU A 475 12.87 48.22 -5.10
C GLU A 475 12.44 49.26 -6.14
N LYS A 476 11.38 48.95 -6.90
CA LYS A 476 10.61 49.93 -7.66
C LYS A 476 9.17 49.92 -7.19
N LYS A 477 8.77 51.00 -6.51
CA LYS A 477 7.37 51.43 -6.44
C LYS A 477 6.82 51.65 -7.86
N PRO A 478 5.52 51.46 -8.04
CA PRO A 478 4.70 52.46 -8.72
C PRO A 478 3.67 53.06 -7.75
N GLU A 479 3.62 54.39 -7.71
CA GLU A 479 2.58 55.17 -7.02
C GLU A 479 1.51 55.64 -8.01
N HIS A 480 0.34 55.95 -7.45
CA HIS A 480 -0.80 56.69 -8.00
C HIS A 480 -1.69 56.04 -9.08
N ASP A 481 -2.89 55.65 -8.63
CA ASP A 481 -4.16 56.36 -8.86
C ASP A 481 -4.42 56.99 -10.24
N VAL A 482 -5.56 56.63 -10.87
CA VAL A 482 -6.71 57.56 -11.02
C VAL A 482 -8.04 56.77 -10.99
N ASP A 483 -8.99 57.38 -10.30
CA ASP A 483 -10.41 57.10 -10.07
C ASP A 483 -11.36 56.68 -11.22
N VAL A 484 -12.40 55.94 -10.80
CA VAL A 484 -13.85 56.10 -11.09
C VAL A 484 -14.34 56.21 -12.55
N ALA A 485 -15.14 55.22 -12.98
CA ALA A 485 -16.49 55.46 -13.53
C ALA A 485 -17.39 54.19 -13.59
N SER A 486 -18.42 54.21 -12.76
CA SER A 486 -19.78 53.66 -12.90
C SER A 486 -20.24 52.97 -14.21
N ASN A 487 -20.75 51.73 -14.03
CA ASN A 487 -21.98 51.12 -14.58
C ASN A 487 -22.89 52.03 -15.47
N PRO A 488 -23.49 51.53 -16.58
CA PRO A 488 -24.79 50.85 -16.42
C PRO A 488 -25.16 49.70 -17.40
N ARG A 489 -25.70 48.61 -16.83
CA ARG A 489 -27.01 47.95 -17.12
C ARG A 489 -27.56 47.76 -18.57
N PHE A 490 -28.05 46.52 -18.78
CA PHE A 490 -29.20 46.05 -19.60
C PHE A 490 -29.19 46.19 -21.14
N LYS A 491 -29.20 45.02 -21.81
CA LYS A 491 -30.46 44.32 -22.12
C LYS A 491 -30.28 42.80 -22.07
#